data_AF-A0A382IUD0-F1
#
_entry.id   AF-A0A382IUD0-F1
#
_cell.length_a   1.000
_cell.length_b   1.000
_cell.length_c   1.000
_cell.angle_alpha   90.00
_cell.angle_beta   90.00
_cell.angle_gamma   90.00
#
_symmetry.space_group_name_H-M   'P 1'
#
loop_
_entity.id
_entity.type
_entity.pdbx_description
1 polymer ?
#
loop_
_entity_poly.entity_id
_entity_poly.type
_entity_poly.pdbx_seq_one_letter_code
_entity_poly.pdbx_strand_id
1 'polypeptide(L)'
;IRYNVLRWTSSPNPPFGGYGPSFVNPRTGQILGADIMLEYVYFTNRVKYEQLFDVKGASGLLANKYSCQAGAYLHQANLFGITAMNTLDGFDQLEQRRMIYEGLVKLTLHEIGHTLGLTHNFYASQLHNLKVIHERNTTEVIGLTASVMDYVGANVKPGHHGQFYSTIPGAYDKWVIQFGYTPSLHDLINEEERVKKLLSRSTQPKLGYGNDADDMRSPGKGIDPRVMIYDMTNDPMGYAQERMEMVKTLYKNLRQKYEREDQSYHALADAFYILNREYSTAAGVISRYIGGIYMDRSMVGQEGREVPFRPVPEDQQRWAMTLLNKYIFSPDAFSVSEDLYIYLQWERRGFSGTK
;
A
#
# COMPACT_ATOMS: atom_id res chain seq x y z
N ILE A 1 -11.98 2.50 -31.08
CA ILE A 1 -11.07 3.52 -30.51
C ILE A 1 -9.65 3.04 -30.82
N ARG A 2 -8.80 3.87 -31.46
CA ARG A 2 -7.53 3.43 -32.11
C ARG A 2 -6.29 3.57 -31.20
N TYR A 3 -6.44 4.18 -30.02
CA TYR A 3 -5.31 4.54 -29.14
C TYR A 3 -5.63 4.20 -27.69
N ASN A 4 -4.61 3.76 -26.95
CA ASN A 4 -4.64 3.70 -25.50
C ASN A 4 -4.45 5.12 -24.96
N VAL A 5 -5.23 5.51 -23.96
CA VAL A 5 -5.17 6.88 -23.41
C VAL A 5 -5.09 6.88 -21.90
N LEU A 6 -4.34 7.86 -21.38
CA LEU A 6 -4.35 8.28 -19.98
C LEU A 6 -5.24 9.50 -19.86
N ARG A 7 -6.29 9.42 -19.03
CA ARG A 7 -7.26 10.50 -18.81
C ARG A 7 -7.15 11.02 -17.39
N TRP A 8 -7.19 12.33 -17.28
CA TRP A 8 -7.20 13.04 -16.02
C TRP A 8 -8.59 13.62 -15.78
N THR A 9 -9.18 13.29 -14.64
CA THR A 9 -10.51 13.76 -14.25
C THR A 9 -10.43 14.52 -12.93
N SER A 10 -11.34 15.48 -12.74
CA SER A 10 -11.51 16.23 -11.49
C SER A 10 -13.00 16.31 -11.19
N SER A 11 -13.43 15.46 -10.28
CA SER A 11 -14.83 15.21 -9.94
C SER A 11 -15.11 15.81 -8.55
N PRO A 12 -16.26 16.48 -8.34
CA PRO A 12 -16.64 16.96 -7.01
C PRO A 12 -16.75 15.85 -5.97
N ASN A 13 -17.34 14.70 -6.36
CA ASN A 13 -17.50 13.49 -5.54
C ASN A 13 -16.80 12.31 -6.24
N PRO A 14 -15.48 12.18 -6.10
CA PRO A 14 -14.68 11.24 -6.88
C PRO A 14 -14.86 9.79 -6.40
N PRO A 15 -15.40 8.88 -7.25
CA PRO A 15 -15.72 7.51 -6.86
C PRO A 15 -14.52 6.54 -6.85
N PHE A 16 -13.39 6.94 -7.45
CA PHE A 16 -12.14 6.17 -7.50
C PHE A 16 -10.91 7.12 -7.38
N GLY A 17 -9.73 6.55 -7.12
CA GLY A 17 -8.45 7.29 -7.18
C GLY A 17 -7.68 7.05 -8.49
N GLY A 18 -7.82 5.86 -9.06
CA GLY A 18 -7.38 5.44 -10.39
C GLY A 18 -8.18 4.21 -10.81
N TYR A 19 -8.36 4.00 -12.12
CA TYR A 19 -8.97 2.79 -12.67
C TYR A 19 -8.48 2.54 -14.09
N GLY A 20 -8.00 1.33 -14.37
CA GLY A 20 -7.45 0.89 -15.65
C GLY A 20 -8.29 -0.17 -16.37
N PRO A 21 -9.47 0.16 -16.91
CA PRO A 21 -10.26 -0.74 -17.74
C PRO A 21 -9.56 -1.04 -19.06
N SER A 22 -9.68 -2.28 -19.49
CA SER A 22 -9.38 -2.73 -20.84
C SER A 22 -10.60 -3.40 -21.45
N PHE A 23 -10.81 -3.25 -22.76
CA PHE A 23 -11.76 -4.06 -23.50
C PHE A 23 -11.01 -5.01 -24.43
N VAL A 24 -11.39 -6.28 -24.36
CA VAL A 24 -10.74 -7.37 -25.07
C VAL A 24 -11.66 -7.93 -26.15
N ASN A 25 -11.06 -8.46 -27.22
CA ASN A 25 -11.80 -9.31 -28.14
C ASN A 25 -12.21 -10.58 -27.39
N PRO A 26 -13.53 -10.86 -27.22
CA PRO A 26 -13.98 -11.98 -26.40
C PRO A 26 -13.62 -13.36 -26.99
N ARG A 27 -13.24 -13.42 -28.27
CA ARG A 27 -12.83 -14.67 -28.93
C ARG A 27 -11.33 -14.94 -28.85
N THR A 28 -10.52 -13.88 -28.85
CA THR A 28 -9.06 -14.01 -28.95
C THR A 28 -8.31 -13.56 -27.70
N GLY A 29 -8.99 -12.88 -26.77
CA GLY A 29 -8.37 -12.24 -25.60
C GLY A 29 -7.53 -11.00 -25.93
N GLN A 30 -7.39 -10.64 -27.21
CA GLN A 30 -6.60 -9.49 -27.63
C GLN A 30 -7.15 -8.20 -27.00
N ILE A 31 -6.30 -7.44 -26.31
CA ILE A 31 -6.64 -6.09 -25.83
C ILE A 31 -6.79 -5.18 -27.05
N LEU A 32 -8.02 -4.70 -27.27
CA LEU A 32 -8.36 -3.81 -28.38
C LEU A 32 -8.18 -2.33 -28.00
N GLY A 33 -8.16 -2.05 -26.70
CA GLY A 33 -7.82 -0.75 -26.15
C GLY A 33 -7.91 -0.73 -24.62
N ALA A 34 -7.22 0.25 -24.03
CA ALA A 34 -7.23 0.54 -22.60
C ALA A 34 -7.40 2.05 -22.36
N ASP A 35 -8.19 2.39 -21.34
CA ASP A 35 -8.52 3.77 -20.97
C ASP A 35 -8.20 3.99 -19.49
N ILE A 36 -6.95 4.33 -19.16
CA ILE A 36 -6.55 4.55 -17.76
C ILE A 36 -7.07 5.91 -17.29
N MET A 37 -7.84 5.93 -16.20
CA MET A 37 -8.39 7.14 -15.61
C MET A 37 -7.74 7.42 -14.25
N LEU A 38 -7.26 8.66 -14.06
CA LEU A 38 -6.67 9.16 -12.82
C LEU A 38 -7.48 10.35 -12.32
N GLU A 39 -7.83 10.33 -11.04
CA GLU A 39 -8.72 11.32 -10.45
C GLU A 39 -7.96 12.36 -9.61
N TYR A 40 -8.28 13.64 -9.77
CA TYR A 40 -7.48 14.74 -9.22
C TYR A 40 -7.37 14.70 -7.70
N VAL A 41 -8.41 14.20 -7.03
CA VAL A 41 -8.46 14.13 -5.57
C VAL A 41 -7.31 13.33 -4.96
N TYR A 42 -6.78 12.33 -5.69
CA TYR A 42 -5.64 11.54 -5.26
C TYR A 42 -4.41 12.44 -4.98
N PHE A 43 -4.28 13.56 -5.71
CA PHE A 43 -3.17 14.53 -5.62
C PHE A 43 -3.39 15.66 -4.62
N THR A 44 -4.61 15.81 -4.12
CA THR A 44 -4.90 16.90 -3.19
C THR A 44 -4.42 16.54 -1.79
N ASN A 45 -4.04 17.53 -0.98
CA ASN A 45 -3.87 17.33 0.47
C ASN A 45 -5.22 17.32 1.22
N ARG A 46 -6.33 17.00 0.53
CA ARG A 46 -7.67 17.00 1.14
C ARG A 46 -7.96 15.64 1.73
N VAL A 47 -8.08 15.59 3.06
CA VAL A 47 -8.62 14.42 3.73
C VAL A 47 -10.13 14.31 3.41
N LYS A 48 -10.55 13.17 2.83
CA LYS A 48 -11.96 12.90 2.52
C LYS A 48 -12.73 12.49 3.79
N TYR A 49 -13.23 13.46 4.55
CA TYR A 49 -13.98 13.21 5.78
C TYR A 49 -15.47 12.90 5.60
N GLU A 50 -16.03 12.99 4.39
CA GLU A 50 -17.46 12.67 4.15
C GLU A 50 -17.81 11.24 4.58
N GLN A 51 -16.84 10.31 4.60
CA GLN A 51 -17.02 8.94 5.09
C GLN A 51 -17.05 8.81 6.63
N LEU A 52 -16.53 9.80 7.37
CA LEU A 52 -16.48 9.80 8.84
C LEU A 52 -17.69 10.50 9.47
N PHE A 53 -18.39 11.36 8.72
CA PHE A 53 -19.59 12.07 9.16
C PHE A 53 -20.91 11.40 8.78
N ASP A 54 -20.87 10.28 8.04
CA ASP A 54 -22.08 9.49 7.80
C ASP A 54 -22.40 8.64 9.05
N VAL A 55 -22.96 9.33 10.05
CA VAL A 55 -23.49 8.74 11.30
C VAL A 55 -24.81 8.01 11.04
N LYS A 56 -25.34 8.09 9.80
CA LYS A 56 -26.32 7.12 9.31
C LYS A 56 -25.52 5.98 8.70
N GLY A 57 -25.82 4.76 9.11
CA GLY A 57 -25.37 3.54 8.42
C GLY A 57 -25.95 3.46 7.01
N ALA A 58 -25.65 4.44 6.17
CA ALA A 58 -26.09 4.54 4.81
C ALA A 58 -25.09 3.77 3.97
N SER A 59 -25.41 2.49 3.83
CA SER A 59 -24.90 1.57 2.83
C SER A 59 -23.38 1.41 2.85
N GLY A 60 -22.94 0.21 3.20
CA GLY A 60 -21.84 -0.35 2.44
C GLY A 60 -22.21 -0.21 0.98
N LEU A 61 -21.68 0.81 0.30
CA LEU A 61 -21.52 0.80 -1.13
C LEU A 61 -20.89 -0.54 -1.37
N LEU A 62 -21.69 -1.46 -1.91
CA LEU A 62 -21.31 -2.82 -2.21
C LEU A 62 -19.91 -2.71 -2.77
N ALA A 63 -18.91 -3.12 -1.98
CA ALA A 63 -17.53 -3.10 -2.42
C ALA A 63 -17.57 -3.97 -3.66
N ASN A 64 -17.60 -3.33 -4.83
CA ASN A 64 -17.74 -4.06 -6.05
C ASN A 64 -16.52 -4.96 -6.07
N LYS A 65 -16.70 -6.26 -6.24
CA LYS A 65 -15.61 -7.23 -6.17
C LYS A 65 -14.48 -6.89 -7.18
N TYR A 66 -14.77 -5.98 -8.11
CA TYR A 66 -13.89 -5.46 -9.15
C TYR A 66 -13.39 -4.01 -8.91
N SER A 67 -13.63 -3.39 -7.75
CA SER A 67 -13.15 -2.02 -7.49
C SER A 67 -11.71 -2.01 -7.01
N CYS A 68 -10.80 -1.44 -7.81
CA CYS A 68 -9.46 -1.06 -7.36
C CYS A 68 -9.55 0.13 -6.40
N GLN A 69 -8.85 0.05 -5.27
CA GLN A 69 -8.75 1.13 -4.28
C GLN A 69 -7.34 1.71 -4.18
N ALA A 70 -6.40 1.30 -5.03
CA ALA A 70 -4.99 1.66 -4.97
C ALA A 70 -4.77 3.18 -4.79
N GLY A 71 -5.47 4.00 -5.57
CA GLY A 71 -5.37 5.46 -5.46
C GLY A 71 -5.82 6.02 -4.10
N ALA A 72 -6.82 5.42 -3.44
CA ALA A 72 -7.24 5.85 -2.10
C ALA A 72 -6.21 5.48 -1.02
N TYR A 73 -5.62 4.28 -1.12
CA TYR A 73 -4.55 3.84 -0.22
C TYR A 73 -3.28 4.66 -0.42
N LEU A 74 -2.93 4.95 -1.67
CA LEU A 74 -1.77 5.76 -2.00
C LEU A 74 -1.94 7.24 -1.61
N HIS A 75 -3.16 7.77 -1.70
CA HIS A 75 -3.48 9.11 -1.20
C HIS A 75 -3.21 9.21 0.32
N GLN A 76 -3.72 8.25 1.10
CA GLN A 76 -3.44 8.19 2.54
C GLN A 76 -1.94 8.09 2.83
N ALA A 77 -1.23 7.24 2.09
CA ALA A 77 0.21 7.08 2.21
C ALA A 77 0.95 8.41 1.93
N ASN A 78 0.52 9.17 0.92
CA ASN A 78 1.06 10.50 0.62
C ASN A 78 0.75 11.51 1.72
N LEU A 79 -0.46 11.50 2.29
CA LEU A 79 -0.80 12.37 3.43
C LEU A 79 0.08 12.09 4.64
N PHE A 80 0.32 10.82 4.96
CA PHE A 80 1.27 10.46 6.00
C PHE A 80 2.68 10.94 5.66
N GLY A 81 3.15 10.66 4.45
CA GLY A 81 4.49 11.04 4.02
C GLY A 81 4.71 12.55 4.14
N ILE A 82 3.78 13.36 3.62
CA ILE A 82 3.84 14.83 3.74
C ILE A 82 3.78 15.28 5.20
N THR A 83 2.93 14.66 6.03
CA THR A 83 2.84 15.00 7.46
C THR A 83 4.14 14.69 8.20
N ALA A 84 4.75 13.54 7.93
CA ALA A 84 6.03 13.14 8.50
C ALA A 84 7.15 14.09 8.03
N MET A 85 7.23 14.36 6.73
CA MET A 85 8.21 15.28 6.14
C MET A 85 8.06 16.71 6.68
N ASN A 86 6.83 17.17 6.88
CA ASN A 86 6.60 18.51 7.42
C ASN A 86 7.02 18.61 8.90
N THR A 87 6.80 17.57 9.69
CA THR A 87 6.98 17.63 11.15
C THR A 87 8.41 17.33 11.59
N LEU A 88 9.17 16.55 10.81
CA LEU A 88 10.57 16.25 11.07
C LEU A 88 11.46 17.32 10.44
N ASP A 89 12.55 17.70 11.11
CA ASP A 89 13.56 18.59 10.54
C ASP A 89 14.35 17.86 9.44
N GLY A 90 14.60 18.53 8.30
CA GLY A 90 15.44 17.98 7.21
C GLY A 90 14.74 17.67 5.89
N PHE A 91 13.59 18.29 5.60
CA PHE A 91 12.78 17.93 4.43
C PHE A 91 12.51 19.11 3.50
N ASP A 92 13.08 19.02 2.30
CA ASP A 92 12.91 20.01 1.24
C ASP A 92 11.62 19.75 0.43
N GLN A 93 11.05 20.79 -0.17
CA GLN A 93 9.96 20.69 -1.14
C GLN A 93 10.29 19.73 -2.30
N LEU A 94 11.57 19.54 -2.60
CA LEU A 94 12.05 18.60 -3.61
C LEU A 94 11.69 17.15 -3.25
N GLU A 95 11.78 16.75 -1.99
CA GLU A 95 11.42 15.41 -1.52
C GLU A 95 9.91 15.18 -1.61
N GLN A 96 9.10 16.18 -1.28
CA GLN A 96 7.64 16.12 -1.45
C GLN A 96 7.26 15.96 -2.92
N ARG A 97 7.89 16.73 -3.82
CA ARG A 97 7.71 16.61 -5.27
C ARG A 97 8.13 15.22 -5.77
N ARG A 98 9.24 14.69 -5.27
CA ARG A 98 9.71 13.34 -5.61
C ARG A 98 8.70 12.28 -5.18
N MET A 99 8.21 12.34 -3.95
CA MET A 99 7.20 11.38 -3.47
C MET A 99 5.94 11.40 -4.34
N ILE A 100 5.44 12.57 -4.70
CA ILE A 100 4.28 12.72 -5.60
C ILE A 100 4.60 12.12 -6.98
N TYR A 101 5.78 12.40 -7.54
CA TYR A 101 6.21 11.84 -8.81
C TYR A 101 6.32 10.31 -8.77
N GLU A 102 6.96 9.74 -7.75
CA GLU A 102 7.08 8.29 -7.61
C GLU A 102 5.71 7.63 -7.41
N GLY A 103 4.82 8.26 -6.64
CA GLY A 103 3.44 7.80 -6.45
C GLY A 103 2.63 7.85 -7.75
N LEU A 104 2.84 8.87 -8.60
CA LEU A 104 2.25 8.95 -9.94
C LEU A 104 2.69 7.80 -10.83
N VAL A 105 3.98 7.53 -10.87
CA VAL A 105 4.54 6.44 -11.67
C VAL A 105 4.02 5.10 -11.14
N LYS A 106 4.04 4.87 -9.81
CA LYS A 106 3.48 3.67 -9.17
C LYS A 106 2.03 3.44 -9.58
N LEU A 107 1.16 4.43 -9.40
CA LEU A 107 -0.27 4.29 -9.72
C LEU A 107 -0.49 4.03 -11.22
N THR A 108 0.26 4.73 -12.07
CA THR A 108 0.18 4.50 -13.52
C THR A 108 0.59 3.08 -13.89
N LEU A 109 1.69 2.57 -13.33
CA LEU A 109 2.15 1.19 -13.55
C LEU A 109 1.14 0.17 -13.02
N HIS A 110 0.50 0.45 -11.87
CA HIS A 110 -0.54 -0.40 -11.28
C HIS A 110 -1.75 -0.53 -12.22
N GLU A 111 -2.28 0.58 -12.72
CA GLU A 111 -3.42 0.56 -13.64
C GLU A 111 -3.04 -0.07 -14.99
N ILE A 112 -1.83 0.16 -15.50
CA ILE A 112 -1.33 -0.56 -16.68
C ILE A 112 -1.30 -2.07 -16.41
N GLY A 113 -0.86 -2.49 -15.22
CA GLY A 113 -0.90 -3.90 -14.80
C GLY A 113 -2.30 -4.50 -14.93
N HIS A 114 -3.33 -3.81 -14.42
CA HIS A 114 -4.71 -4.23 -14.60
C HIS A 114 -5.13 -4.32 -16.07
N THR A 115 -4.74 -3.35 -16.91
CA THR A 115 -5.05 -3.41 -18.35
C THR A 115 -4.40 -4.61 -19.05
N LEU A 116 -3.27 -5.09 -18.50
CA LEU A 116 -2.56 -6.29 -18.96
C LEU A 116 -3.04 -7.57 -18.26
N GLY A 117 -4.09 -7.51 -17.46
CA GLY A 117 -4.70 -8.68 -16.81
C GLY A 117 -4.05 -9.09 -15.49
N LEU A 118 -3.17 -8.26 -14.90
CA LEU A 118 -2.63 -8.51 -13.58
C LEU A 118 -3.68 -8.21 -12.50
N THR A 119 -3.74 -9.09 -11.52
CA THR A 119 -4.48 -8.88 -10.26
C THR A 119 -3.57 -8.26 -9.21
N HIS A 120 -4.14 -7.83 -8.09
CA HIS A 120 -3.33 -7.36 -6.96
C HIS A 120 -2.34 -8.43 -6.49
N ASN A 121 -1.21 -7.99 -5.95
CA ASN A 121 -0.23 -8.85 -5.30
C ASN A 121 0.28 -8.18 -4.02
N PHE A 122 -0.33 -8.52 -2.89
CA PHE A 122 -0.02 -8.02 -1.55
C PHE A 122 1.11 -8.80 -0.86
N TYR A 123 1.66 -9.84 -1.50
CA TYR A 123 2.91 -10.47 -1.05
C TYR A 123 4.15 -9.67 -1.51
N ALA A 124 3.95 -8.72 -2.43
CA ALA A 124 5.06 -8.07 -3.10
C ALA A 124 5.90 -7.16 -2.20
N SER A 125 5.33 -6.69 -1.10
CA SER A 125 5.98 -5.92 -0.05
C SER A 125 7.13 -6.68 0.65
N GLN A 126 7.16 -8.02 0.57
CA GLN A 126 8.15 -8.90 1.20
C GLN A 126 9.54 -8.91 0.53
N LEU A 127 9.76 -8.11 -0.51
CA LEU A 127 10.96 -8.20 -1.36
C LEU A 127 12.29 -7.90 -0.63
N HIS A 128 12.30 -6.87 0.21
CA HIS A 128 13.51 -6.37 0.88
C HIS A 128 13.51 -6.67 2.36
N ASN A 129 14.66 -6.59 3.01
CA ASN A 129 14.72 -6.51 4.46
C ASN A 129 14.75 -5.05 4.95
N LEU A 130 14.59 -4.83 6.25
CA LEU A 130 14.60 -3.49 6.89
C LEU A 130 15.87 -2.67 6.61
N LYS A 131 17.02 -3.33 6.40
CA LYS A 131 18.27 -2.62 6.10
C LYS A 131 18.27 -2.07 4.69
N VAL A 132 17.70 -2.80 3.73
CA VAL A 132 17.76 -2.48 2.30
C VAL A 132 16.59 -1.62 1.85
N ILE A 133 15.44 -1.66 2.53
CA ILE A 133 14.22 -0.98 2.06
C ILE A 133 14.37 0.53 1.89
N HIS A 134 15.31 1.16 2.62
CA HIS A 134 15.62 2.59 2.50
C HIS A 134 16.87 2.88 1.65
N GLU A 135 17.50 1.88 1.07
CA GLU A 135 18.71 2.03 0.25
C GLU A 135 18.35 2.29 -1.21
N ARG A 136 18.19 3.57 -1.55
CA ARG A 136 17.67 4.02 -2.85
C ARG A 136 18.41 3.42 -4.05
N ASN A 137 19.74 3.38 -4.01
CA ASN A 137 20.56 2.82 -5.08
C ASN A 137 20.25 1.34 -5.37
N THR A 138 19.71 0.63 -4.38
CA THR A 138 19.27 -0.75 -4.53
C THR A 138 17.82 -0.78 -5.01
N THR A 139 16.91 -0.10 -4.32
CA THR A 139 15.46 -0.17 -4.59
C THR A 139 15.09 0.39 -5.96
N GLU A 140 15.77 1.43 -6.46
CA GLU A 140 15.48 1.99 -7.80
C GLU A 140 15.81 1.03 -8.94
N VAL A 141 16.82 0.17 -8.75
CA VAL A 141 17.28 -0.78 -9.78
C VAL A 141 16.40 -2.03 -9.82
N ILE A 142 16.01 -2.54 -8.66
CA ILE A 142 15.29 -3.82 -8.54
C ILE A 142 13.78 -3.67 -8.31
N GLY A 143 13.34 -2.47 -7.89
CA GLY A 143 11.98 -2.14 -7.47
C GLY A 143 11.87 -2.14 -5.95
N LEU A 144 11.10 -1.21 -5.39
CA LEU A 144 10.81 -1.18 -3.94
C LEU A 144 9.96 -2.38 -3.49
N THR A 145 9.14 -2.91 -4.39
CA THR A 145 8.29 -4.09 -4.20
C THR A 145 8.50 -5.07 -5.35
N ALA A 146 8.18 -6.34 -5.14
CA ALA A 146 8.28 -7.37 -6.18
C ALA A 146 7.26 -7.19 -7.31
N SER A 147 6.19 -6.44 -7.05
CA SER A 147 5.10 -6.12 -7.96
C SER A 147 4.59 -4.71 -7.70
N VAL A 148 4.23 -3.97 -8.75
CA VAL A 148 3.50 -2.69 -8.65
C VAL A 148 2.03 -2.88 -8.24
N MET A 149 1.55 -4.12 -8.18
CA MET A 149 0.17 -4.49 -7.90
C MET A 149 -0.18 -4.51 -6.40
N ASP A 150 0.68 -3.95 -5.54
CA ASP A 150 0.55 -3.90 -4.09
C ASP A 150 0.05 -2.53 -3.56
N TYR A 151 -0.65 -2.55 -2.43
CA TYR A 151 -1.10 -1.36 -1.70
C TYR A 151 -0.14 -1.03 -0.56
N VAL A 152 1.12 -0.72 -0.90
CA VAL A 152 2.12 -0.28 0.08
C VAL A 152 1.94 1.17 0.53
N GLY A 153 2.34 1.44 1.78
CA GLY A 153 2.48 2.79 2.34
C GLY A 153 3.69 3.54 1.79
N ALA A 154 3.81 4.83 2.13
CA ALA A 154 4.94 5.65 1.74
C ALA A 154 6.18 5.20 2.51
N ASN A 155 7.26 4.84 1.80
CA ASN A 155 8.51 4.41 2.42
C ASN A 155 9.32 5.62 2.91
N VAL A 156 8.97 6.09 4.11
CA VAL A 156 9.58 7.25 4.76
C VAL A 156 10.42 6.78 5.93
N LYS A 157 11.59 7.38 6.14
CA LYS A 157 12.46 7.15 7.32
C LYS A 157 13.08 8.48 7.77
N PRO A 158 12.94 8.89 9.04
CA PRO A 158 13.54 10.13 9.53
C PRO A 158 15.02 10.28 9.15
N GLY A 159 15.39 11.44 8.60
CA GLY A 159 16.76 11.83 8.27
C GLY A 159 17.32 11.26 6.95
N HIS A 160 16.95 10.05 6.52
CA HIS A 160 17.41 9.47 5.27
C HIS A 160 16.31 8.72 4.52
N HIS A 161 15.89 9.26 3.39
CA HIS A 161 14.86 8.68 2.55
C HIS A 161 15.46 7.80 1.47
N GLY A 162 15.02 6.55 1.46
CA GLY A 162 15.07 5.74 0.26
C GLY A 162 14.11 6.23 -0.81
N GLN A 163 13.83 5.33 -1.75
CA GLN A 163 12.72 5.49 -2.68
C GLN A 163 11.39 5.42 -1.90
N PHE A 164 10.46 6.35 -2.13
CA PHE A 164 9.14 6.37 -1.49
C PHE A 164 8.21 5.30 -2.08
N TYR A 165 8.24 5.12 -3.40
CA TYR A 165 7.43 4.15 -4.14
C TYR A 165 8.18 3.56 -5.33
N SER A 166 7.88 2.31 -5.68
CA SER A 166 8.48 1.68 -6.87
C SER A 166 8.07 2.44 -8.14
N THR A 167 9.07 2.85 -8.92
CA THR A 167 8.91 3.52 -10.23
C THR A 167 9.15 2.58 -11.42
N ILE A 168 9.38 1.30 -11.15
CA ILE A 168 9.60 0.27 -12.17
C ILE A 168 8.78 -1.00 -11.86
N PRO A 169 8.43 -1.80 -12.88
CA PRO A 169 7.89 -3.14 -12.67
C PRO A 169 8.87 -4.03 -11.93
N GLY A 170 8.38 -4.72 -10.91
CA GLY A 170 9.18 -5.62 -10.08
C GLY A 170 9.44 -6.97 -10.75
N ALA A 171 10.13 -7.86 -10.04
CA ALA A 171 10.50 -9.18 -10.55
C ALA A 171 9.26 -10.06 -10.86
N TYR A 172 8.21 -9.98 -10.03
CA TYR A 172 6.96 -10.70 -10.23
C TYR A 172 6.22 -10.19 -11.48
N ASP A 173 6.09 -8.87 -11.64
CA ASP A 173 5.42 -8.26 -12.80
C ASP A 173 6.05 -8.72 -14.12
N LYS A 174 7.40 -8.66 -14.18
CA LYS A 174 8.15 -9.09 -15.36
C LYS A 174 7.95 -10.58 -15.66
N TRP A 175 7.89 -11.42 -14.62
CA TRP A 175 7.71 -12.86 -14.76
C TRP A 175 6.30 -13.23 -15.22
N VAL A 176 5.26 -12.62 -14.65
CA VAL A 176 3.87 -12.90 -15.06
C VAL A 176 3.56 -12.35 -16.45
N ILE A 177 4.13 -11.19 -16.82
CA ILE A 177 4.04 -10.69 -18.20
C ILE A 177 4.76 -11.62 -19.18
N GLN A 178 5.95 -12.12 -18.82
CA GLN A 178 6.65 -13.11 -19.63
C GLN A 178 5.79 -14.37 -19.82
N PHE A 179 5.10 -14.84 -18.79
CA PHE A 179 4.19 -15.97 -18.88
C PHE A 179 2.98 -15.69 -19.77
N GLY A 180 2.31 -14.55 -19.59
CA GLY A 180 1.07 -14.24 -20.30
C GLY A 180 1.24 -13.77 -21.75
N TYR A 181 2.40 -13.21 -22.10
CA TYR A 181 2.57 -12.47 -23.37
C TYR A 181 3.74 -12.92 -24.25
N THR A 182 4.61 -13.84 -23.80
CA THR A 182 5.64 -14.40 -24.68
C THR A 182 4.96 -15.30 -25.72
N PRO A 183 5.16 -15.08 -27.04
CA PRO A 183 4.60 -15.96 -28.06
C PRO A 183 5.04 -17.41 -27.86
N SER A 184 4.10 -18.34 -28.03
CA SER A 184 4.38 -19.77 -27.96
C SER A 184 5.32 -20.22 -29.07
N LEU A 185 6.15 -21.22 -28.77
CA LEU A 185 6.93 -21.90 -29.79
C LEU A 185 6.01 -22.74 -30.70
N HIS A 186 6.39 -22.89 -31.97
CA HIS A 186 5.64 -23.73 -32.91
C HIS A 186 5.75 -25.22 -32.58
N ASP A 187 6.87 -25.64 -32.00
CA ASP A 187 7.08 -27.02 -31.57
C ASP A 187 6.48 -27.23 -30.17
N LEU A 188 5.49 -28.12 -30.09
CA LEU A 188 4.69 -28.33 -28.88
C LEU A 188 5.51 -28.89 -27.71
N ILE A 189 6.50 -29.76 -27.99
CA ILE A 189 7.33 -30.38 -26.97
C ILE A 189 8.24 -29.33 -26.33
N ASN A 190 8.92 -28.52 -27.15
CA ASN A 190 9.73 -27.41 -26.65
C ASN A 190 8.89 -26.34 -25.96
N GLU A 191 7.66 -26.08 -26.42
CA GLU A 191 6.75 -25.14 -25.74
C GLU A 191 6.36 -25.61 -24.35
N GLU A 192 6.02 -26.91 -24.20
CA GLU A 192 5.69 -27.50 -22.90
C GLU A 192 6.86 -27.37 -21.91
N GLU A 193 8.08 -27.74 -22.33
CA GLU A 193 9.27 -27.63 -21.48
C GLU A 193 9.63 -26.17 -21.17
N ARG A 194 9.44 -25.24 -22.13
CA ARG A 194 9.62 -23.80 -21.90
C ARG A 194 8.67 -23.27 -20.82
N VAL A 195 7.38 -23.60 -20.91
CA VAL A 195 6.36 -23.17 -19.94
C VAL A 195 6.62 -23.78 -18.57
N LYS A 196 6.95 -25.08 -18.52
CA LYS A 196 7.31 -25.78 -17.27
C LYS A 196 8.50 -25.14 -16.57
N LYS A 197 9.57 -24.83 -17.31
CA LYS A 197 10.74 -24.12 -16.79
C LYS A 197 10.42 -22.69 -16.32
N LEU A 198 9.49 -22.01 -16.99
CA LEU A 198 9.06 -20.69 -16.58
C LEU A 198 8.27 -20.74 -15.26
N LEU A 199 7.35 -21.69 -15.14
CA LEU A 199 6.47 -21.85 -13.97
C LEU A 199 7.19 -22.43 -12.75
N SER A 200 8.23 -23.26 -12.94
CA SER A 200 9.00 -23.83 -11.82
C SER A 200 9.69 -22.79 -10.95
N ARG A 201 9.78 -21.54 -11.41
CA ARG A 201 10.31 -20.39 -10.66
C ARG A 201 9.37 -19.86 -9.58
N SER A 202 8.12 -20.31 -9.51
CA SER A 202 7.10 -19.74 -8.59
C SER A 202 7.47 -19.83 -7.10
N THR A 203 8.41 -20.70 -6.73
CA THR A 203 8.97 -20.83 -5.37
C THR A 203 10.02 -19.76 -5.03
N GLN A 204 10.49 -18.97 -5.98
CA GLN A 204 11.48 -17.92 -5.71
C GLN A 204 10.84 -16.81 -4.85
N PRO A 205 11.46 -16.37 -3.73
CA PRO A 205 10.86 -15.38 -2.83
C PRO A 205 10.40 -14.09 -3.51
N LYS A 206 11.17 -13.59 -4.49
CA LYS A 206 10.83 -12.39 -5.28
C LYS A 206 9.67 -12.56 -6.26
N LEU A 207 9.14 -13.78 -6.40
CA LEU A 207 8.03 -14.15 -7.27
C LEU A 207 6.81 -14.63 -6.46
N GLY A 208 6.81 -14.42 -5.14
CA GLY A 208 5.67 -14.76 -4.29
C GLY A 208 4.41 -13.98 -4.68
N TYR A 209 3.25 -14.59 -4.39
CA TYR A 209 1.95 -14.09 -4.81
C TYR A 209 0.88 -14.31 -3.74
N GLY A 210 0.11 -13.27 -3.49
CA GLY A 210 -1.14 -13.32 -2.73
C GLY A 210 -2.00 -12.12 -3.11
N ASN A 211 -3.25 -12.35 -3.50
CA ASN A 211 -4.15 -11.30 -4.00
C ASN A 211 -5.30 -11.03 -3.01
N ASP A 212 -6.36 -10.37 -3.47
CA ASP A 212 -7.56 -10.05 -2.70
C ASP A 212 -8.24 -11.25 -2.01
N ALA A 213 -8.07 -12.47 -2.53
CA ALA A 213 -8.62 -13.68 -1.91
C ALA A 213 -7.85 -14.10 -0.65
N ASP A 214 -6.57 -13.76 -0.58
CA ASP A 214 -5.65 -14.10 0.50
C ASP A 214 -5.37 -12.94 1.46
N ASP A 215 -5.81 -11.73 1.07
CA ASP A 215 -5.63 -10.48 1.78
C ASP A 215 -6.18 -10.51 3.22
N MET A 216 -5.27 -10.32 4.16
CA MET A 216 -5.56 -10.34 5.58
C MET A 216 -5.92 -8.97 6.19
N ARG A 217 -6.15 -7.90 5.40
CA ARG A 217 -6.36 -6.54 5.95
C ARG A 217 -7.51 -6.44 6.97
N SER A 218 -8.53 -7.29 6.84
CA SER A 218 -9.70 -7.31 7.73
C SER A 218 -9.80 -8.63 8.49
N PRO A 219 -10.24 -8.64 9.77
CA PRO A 219 -10.41 -9.87 10.53
C PRO A 219 -11.34 -10.87 9.81
N GLY A 220 -11.01 -12.16 9.89
CA GLY A 220 -11.79 -13.23 9.25
C GLY A 220 -11.60 -13.36 7.73
N LYS A 221 -10.64 -12.63 7.13
CA LYS A 221 -10.22 -12.81 5.74
C LYS A 221 -8.75 -13.21 5.68
N GLY A 222 -8.41 -14.06 4.70
CA GLY A 222 -7.06 -14.59 4.52
C GLY A 222 -6.57 -15.39 5.73
N ILE A 223 -5.39 -16.00 5.59
CA ILE A 223 -4.71 -16.72 6.68
C ILE A 223 -3.20 -16.45 6.74
N ASP A 224 -2.59 -15.99 5.65
CA ASP A 224 -1.16 -15.73 5.58
C ASP A 224 -0.83 -14.26 5.87
N PRO A 225 -0.18 -13.94 7.00
CA PRO A 225 0.06 -12.55 7.41
C PRO A 225 1.08 -11.81 6.53
N ARG A 226 1.72 -12.50 5.59
CA ARG A 226 2.59 -11.91 4.56
C ARG A 226 1.81 -11.37 3.37
N VAL A 227 0.50 -11.60 3.31
CA VAL A 227 -0.41 -11.07 2.30
C VAL A 227 -1.23 -9.96 2.95
N MET A 228 -0.63 -8.78 3.05
CA MET A 228 -1.17 -7.63 3.77
C MET A 228 -0.98 -6.35 2.97
N ILE A 229 -1.78 -5.34 3.28
CA ILE A 229 -1.58 -3.99 2.75
C ILE A 229 -0.87 -3.11 3.78
N TYR A 230 -0.27 -2.02 3.32
CA TYR A 230 0.52 -1.08 4.12
C TYR A 230 1.71 -1.66 4.87
N ASP A 231 1.99 -2.95 4.74
CA ASP A 231 3.21 -3.55 5.23
C ASP A 231 4.36 -3.34 4.25
N MET A 232 5.56 -3.65 4.72
CA MET A 232 6.77 -3.58 3.92
C MET A 232 7.82 -4.50 4.55
N THR A 233 8.71 -4.97 3.69
CA THR A 233 9.84 -5.84 4.03
C THR A 233 9.45 -7.28 4.36
N ASN A 234 10.46 -8.16 4.38
CA ASN A 234 10.34 -9.53 4.87
C ASN A 234 10.33 -9.63 6.41
N ASP A 235 10.29 -8.49 7.11
CA ASP A 235 9.98 -8.37 8.53
C ASP A 235 8.86 -7.32 8.74
N PRO A 236 7.60 -7.66 8.41
CA PRO A 236 6.48 -6.71 8.53
C PRO A 236 6.23 -6.21 9.95
N MET A 237 6.50 -7.03 10.98
CA MET A 237 6.36 -6.63 12.38
C MET A 237 7.43 -5.62 12.78
N GLY A 238 8.68 -5.82 12.36
CA GLY A 238 9.76 -4.86 12.56
C GLY A 238 9.50 -3.54 11.84
N TYR A 239 9.00 -3.59 10.59
CA TYR A 239 8.62 -2.37 9.88
C TYR A 239 7.46 -1.65 10.59
N ALA A 240 6.41 -2.38 11.00
CA ALA A 240 5.30 -1.82 11.77
C ALA A 240 5.77 -1.18 13.09
N GLN A 241 6.76 -1.77 13.77
CA GLN A 241 7.39 -1.19 14.95
C GLN A 241 8.09 0.14 14.63
N GLU A 242 8.92 0.21 13.58
CA GLU A 242 9.58 1.45 13.16
C GLU A 242 8.55 2.56 12.83
N ARG A 243 7.43 2.18 12.20
CA ARG A 243 6.32 3.08 11.90
C ARG A 243 5.65 3.61 13.16
N MET A 244 5.37 2.76 14.14
CA MET A 244 4.79 3.18 15.41
C MET A 244 5.70 4.14 16.17
N GLU A 245 6.99 3.86 16.24
CA GLU A 245 7.97 4.75 16.91
C GLU A 245 8.10 6.10 16.20
N MET A 246 8.05 6.10 14.86
CA MET A 246 8.02 7.34 14.09
C MET A 246 6.77 8.17 14.42
N VAL A 247 5.58 7.56 14.42
CA VAL A 247 4.34 8.25 14.78
C VAL A 247 4.41 8.83 16.20
N LYS A 248 4.91 8.06 17.19
CA LYS A 248 5.13 8.56 18.55
C LYS A 248 6.06 9.76 18.61
N THR A 249 7.08 9.79 17.76
CA THR A 249 7.99 10.94 17.63
C THR A 249 7.29 12.15 17.01
N LEU A 250 6.52 11.93 15.94
CA LEU A 250 5.77 12.97 15.24
C LEU A 250 4.74 13.66 16.15
N TYR A 251 4.07 12.92 17.03
CA TYR A 251 3.13 13.51 17.99
C TYR A 251 3.75 14.57 18.90
N LYS A 252 5.02 14.44 19.28
CA LYS A 252 5.70 15.37 20.22
C LYS A 252 5.81 16.79 19.65
N ASN A 253 5.99 16.92 18.33
CA ASN A 253 6.24 18.20 17.67
C ASN A 253 5.03 18.70 16.86
N LEU A 254 3.90 17.96 16.90
CA LEU A 254 2.78 18.20 16.01
C LEU A 254 2.14 19.58 16.20
N ARG A 255 1.92 19.99 17.47
CA ARG A 255 1.37 21.32 17.81
C ARG A 255 2.25 22.43 17.28
N GLN A 256 3.54 22.41 17.62
CA GLN A 256 4.51 23.41 17.17
C GLN A 256 4.53 23.56 15.64
N LYS A 257 4.30 22.46 14.91
CA LYS A 257 4.33 22.49 13.45
C LYS A 257 3.07 23.09 12.82
N TYR A 258 1.90 22.76 13.37
CA TYR A 258 0.60 23.03 12.74
C TYR A 258 -0.19 24.18 13.38
N GLU A 259 0.17 24.62 14.58
CA GLU A 259 -0.38 25.83 15.17
C GLU A 259 0.16 27.07 14.44
N ARG A 260 -0.75 27.92 13.98
CA ARG A 260 -0.46 29.17 13.29
C ARG A 260 -1.35 30.26 13.85
N GLU A 261 -0.77 31.44 14.03
CA GLU A 261 -1.52 32.64 14.38
C GLU A 261 -2.62 32.90 13.33
N ASP A 262 -3.78 33.34 13.78
CA ASP A 262 -4.97 33.61 12.96
C ASP A 262 -5.52 32.43 12.12
N GLN A 263 -5.21 31.17 12.48
CA GLN A 263 -5.75 29.98 11.81
C GLN A 263 -6.48 29.03 12.78
N SER A 264 -7.38 28.20 12.23
CA SER A 264 -8.07 27.16 13.00
C SER A 264 -7.16 25.97 13.31
N TYR A 265 -7.49 25.20 14.35
CA TYR A 265 -6.80 23.94 14.70
C TYR A 265 -7.09 22.78 13.73
N HIS A 266 -7.83 23.00 12.64
CA HIS A 266 -8.24 21.94 11.74
C HIS A 266 -7.05 21.20 11.11
N ALA A 267 -6.00 21.91 10.71
CA ALA A 267 -4.80 21.30 10.13
C ALA A 267 -4.04 20.43 11.15
N LEU A 268 -4.03 20.83 12.43
CA LEU A 268 -3.47 20.03 13.52
C LEU A 268 -4.29 18.74 13.72
N ALA A 269 -5.62 18.86 13.74
CA ALA A 269 -6.50 17.71 13.86
C ALA A 269 -6.33 16.74 12.67
N ASP A 270 -6.23 17.25 11.45
CA ASP A 270 -5.96 16.44 10.25
C ASP A 270 -4.66 15.65 10.38
N ALA A 271 -3.58 16.33 10.73
CA ALA A 271 -2.28 15.70 10.93
C ALA A 271 -2.35 14.61 12.01
N PHE A 272 -3.05 14.86 13.12
CA PHE A 272 -3.24 13.87 14.18
C PHE A 272 -3.95 12.61 13.68
N TYR A 273 -5.08 12.75 12.96
CA TYR A 273 -5.84 11.60 12.48
C TYR A 273 -5.11 10.82 11.37
N ILE A 274 -4.33 11.51 10.53
CA ILE A 274 -3.43 10.85 9.57
C ILE A 274 -2.43 9.95 10.30
N LEU A 275 -1.76 10.47 11.33
CA LEU A 275 -0.79 9.70 12.12
C LEU A 275 -1.45 8.56 12.90
N ASN A 276 -2.62 8.80 13.49
CA ASN A 276 -3.35 7.80 14.26
C ASN A 276 -3.80 6.63 13.38
N ARG A 277 -4.20 6.90 12.13
CA ARG A 277 -4.53 5.85 11.16
C ARG A 277 -3.33 4.96 10.84
N GLU A 278 -2.14 5.52 10.72
CA GLU A 278 -0.91 4.76 10.46
C GLU A 278 -0.50 3.92 11.67
N TYR A 279 -0.65 4.47 12.87
CA TYR A 279 -0.42 3.74 14.12
C TYR A 279 -1.35 2.53 14.26
N SER A 280 -2.65 2.72 14.01
CA SER A 280 -3.66 1.65 14.03
C SER A 280 -3.42 0.62 12.92
N THR A 281 -3.00 1.06 11.73
CA THR A 281 -2.67 0.16 10.62
C THR A 281 -1.47 -0.73 10.96
N ALA A 282 -0.41 -0.16 11.52
CA ALA A 282 0.75 -0.92 12.00
C ALA A 282 0.36 -1.95 13.08
N ALA A 283 -0.55 -1.59 13.99
CA ALA A 283 -1.07 -2.52 14.99
C ALA A 283 -1.84 -3.66 14.34
N GLY A 284 -2.63 -3.32 13.31
CA GLY A 284 -3.32 -4.27 12.44
C GLY A 284 -2.36 -5.28 11.82
N VAL A 285 -1.25 -4.84 11.24
CA VAL A 285 -0.21 -5.72 10.67
C VAL A 285 0.34 -6.69 11.73
N ILE A 286 0.77 -6.17 12.89
CA ILE A 286 1.32 -6.99 13.99
C ILE A 286 0.30 -8.04 14.45
N SER A 287 -0.97 -7.66 14.59
CA SER A 287 -2.02 -8.56 15.07
C SER A 287 -2.22 -9.81 14.20
N ARG A 288 -1.90 -9.76 12.89
CA ARG A 288 -2.11 -10.90 11.98
C ARG A 288 -1.11 -12.03 12.14
N TYR A 289 0.01 -11.76 12.79
CA TYR A 289 0.99 -12.81 13.08
C TYR A 289 0.49 -13.75 14.19
N ILE A 290 -0.46 -13.33 15.03
CA ILE A 290 -1.03 -14.20 16.08
C ILE A 290 -2.08 -15.12 15.46
N GLY A 291 -1.84 -16.43 15.52
CA GLY A 291 -2.70 -17.42 14.88
C GLY A 291 -2.64 -17.45 13.34
N GLY A 292 -1.73 -16.69 12.73
CA GLY A 292 -1.51 -16.70 11.27
C GLY A 292 -0.94 -18.03 10.77
N ILE A 293 -1.14 -18.31 9.49
CA ILE A 293 -0.69 -19.53 8.80
C ILE A 293 -0.02 -19.13 7.48
N TYR A 294 1.28 -19.38 7.37
CA TYR A 294 1.99 -19.27 6.10
C TYR A 294 1.49 -20.31 5.12
N MET A 295 1.23 -19.88 3.91
CA MET A 295 0.75 -20.72 2.82
C MET A 295 1.84 -20.93 1.78
N ASP A 296 1.92 -22.15 1.27
CA ASP A 296 2.73 -22.54 0.12
C ASP A 296 1.84 -23.27 -0.90
N ARG A 297 1.90 -22.82 -2.15
CA ARG A 297 1.10 -23.37 -3.28
C ARG A 297 1.97 -24.04 -4.34
N SER A 298 3.20 -24.39 -3.98
CA SER A 298 4.15 -25.02 -4.88
C SER A 298 3.67 -26.40 -5.27
N MET A 299 3.96 -26.80 -6.50
CA MET A 299 3.54 -28.11 -7.00
C MET A 299 4.34 -29.24 -6.33
N VAL A 300 3.76 -30.44 -6.29
CA VAL A 300 4.47 -31.64 -5.81
C VAL A 300 5.74 -31.86 -6.66
N GLY A 301 6.89 -32.02 -5.99
CA GLY A 301 8.18 -32.20 -6.64
C GLY A 301 8.88 -30.90 -7.07
N GLN A 302 8.27 -29.73 -6.88
CA GLN A 302 8.91 -28.46 -7.19
C GLN A 302 10.04 -28.13 -6.21
N GLU A 303 11.18 -27.67 -6.73
CA GLU A 303 12.32 -27.23 -5.94
C GLU A 303 11.99 -25.97 -5.13
N GLY A 304 12.39 -25.94 -3.86
CA GLY A 304 12.12 -24.82 -2.95
C GLY A 304 10.71 -24.80 -2.35
N ARG A 305 9.90 -25.86 -2.55
CA ARG A 305 8.59 -25.99 -1.92
C ARG A 305 8.69 -26.09 -0.39
N GLU A 306 7.72 -25.51 0.29
CA GLU A 306 7.53 -25.71 1.72
C GLU A 306 6.31 -26.59 2.04
N VAL A 307 6.04 -26.81 3.32
CA VAL A 307 4.80 -27.45 3.76
C VAL A 307 3.63 -26.51 3.43
N PRO A 308 2.54 -26.98 2.79
CA PRO A 308 1.47 -26.11 2.28
C PRO A 308 0.83 -25.16 3.30
N PHE A 309 0.73 -25.58 4.55
CA PHE A 309 0.26 -24.76 5.66
C PHE A 309 1.23 -24.90 6.82
N ARG A 310 1.85 -23.78 7.23
CA ARG A 310 2.73 -23.72 8.40
C ARG A 310 2.21 -22.65 9.35
N PRO A 311 1.94 -22.97 10.62
CA PRO A 311 1.62 -21.92 11.59
C PRO A 311 2.79 -20.93 11.65
N VAL A 312 2.49 -19.65 11.86
CA VAL A 312 3.50 -18.67 12.21
C VAL A 312 4.31 -19.20 13.41
N PRO A 313 5.66 -19.20 13.36
CA PRO A 313 6.49 -19.70 14.45
C PRO A 313 6.14 -19.10 15.81
N GLU A 314 6.24 -19.91 16.88
CA GLU A 314 5.83 -19.51 18.23
C GLU A 314 6.53 -18.24 18.70
N ASP A 315 7.82 -18.10 18.42
CA ASP A 315 8.65 -16.93 18.73
C ASP A 315 8.11 -15.67 18.06
N GLN A 316 7.69 -15.75 16.79
CA GLN A 316 7.05 -14.63 16.09
C GLN A 316 5.68 -14.27 16.68
N GLN A 317 4.87 -15.26 17.06
CA GLN A 317 3.57 -15.00 17.70
C GLN A 317 3.75 -14.32 19.08
N ARG A 318 4.72 -14.79 19.88
CA ARG A 318 5.08 -14.16 21.17
C ARG A 318 5.65 -12.75 20.97
N TRP A 319 6.42 -12.54 19.90
CA TRP A 319 6.92 -11.23 19.55
C TRP A 319 5.80 -10.27 19.17
N ALA A 320 4.82 -10.70 18.37
CA ALA A 320 3.62 -9.93 18.06
C ALA A 320 2.88 -9.49 19.34
N MET A 321 2.66 -10.42 20.28
CA MET A 321 2.05 -10.11 21.57
C MET A 321 2.89 -9.13 22.41
N THR A 322 4.22 -9.23 22.36
CA THR A 322 5.12 -8.30 23.05
C THR A 322 4.98 -6.89 22.50
N LEU A 323 4.94 -6.75 21.17
CA LEU A 323 4.72 -5.46 20.51
C LEU A 323 3.33 -4.89 20.83
N LEU A 324 2.26 -5.68 20.72
CA LEU A 324 0.91 -5.21 21.06
C LEU A 324 0.79 -4.79 22.53
N ASN A 325 1.40 -5.55 23.45
CA ASN A 325 1.46 -5.17 24.87
C ASN A 325 2.13 -3.82 25.05
N LYS A 326 3.26 -3.57 24.37
CA LYS A 326 4.00 -2.30 24.46
C LYS A 326 3.25 -1.12 23.84
N TYR A 327 2.71 -1.30 22.64
CA TYR A 327 2.22 -0.17 21.81
C TYR A 327 0.72 0.05 21.87
N ILE A 328 -0.07 -0.93 22.35
CA ILE A 328 -1.55 -0.87 22.31
C ILE A 328 -2.15 -1.10 23.69
N PHE A 329 -1.72 -2.14 24.41
CA PHE A 329 -2.35 -2.53 25.67
C PHE A 329 -1.69 -1.93 26.92
N SER A 330 -0.52 -1.28 26.77
CA SER A 330 0.16 -0.62 27.87
C SER A 330 -0.62 0.62 28.35
N PRO A 331 -0.64 0.93 29.66
CA PRO A 331 -1.25 2.16 30.16
C PRO A 331 -0.69 3.44 29.54
N ASP A 332 0.56 3.43 29.10
CA ASP A 332 1.27 4.53 28.43
C ASP A 332 1.27 4.42 26.89
N ALA A 333 0.54 3.45 26.30
CA ALA A 333 0.49 3.24 24.86
C ALA A 333 0.08 4.49 24.06
N PHE A 334 -0.81 5.30 24.65
CA PHE A 334 -1.35 6.53 24.07
C PHE A 334 -1.00 7.77 24.87
N SER A 335 0.12 7.75 25.63
CA SER A 335 0.61 8.93 26.36
C SER A 335 1.20 9.97 25.39
N VAL A 336 0.34 10.68 24.65
CA VAL A 336 0.69 11.96 24.02
C VAL A 336 0.53 13.08 25.05
N SER A 337 1.14 14.25 24.82
CA SER A 337 0.97 15.41 25.71
C SER A 337 -0.52 15.65 25.96
N GLU A 338 -0.94 15.76 27.22
CA GLU A 338 -2.34 16.02 27.60
C GLU A 338 -2.91 17.23 26.84
N ASP A 339 -2.04 18.19 26.54
CA ASP A 339 -2.37 19.35 25.75
C ASP A 339 -2.82 19.01 24.31
N LEU A 340 -2.30 17.96 23.66
CA LEU A 340 -2.60 17.71 22.24
C LEU A 340 -4.08 17.41 22.00
N TYR A 341 -4.72 16.62 22.86
CA TYR A 341 -6.09 16.16 22.66
C TYR A 341 -7.12 17.30 22.71
N ILE A 342 -6.92 18.30 23.57
CA ILE A 342 -7.83 19.44 23.71
C ILE A 342 -7.79 20.38 22.50
N TYR A 343 -6.76 20.29 21.65
CA TYR A 343 -6.63 21.07 20.41
C TYR A 343 -7.05 20.31 19.15
N LEU A 344 -7.61 19.09 19.26
CA LEU A 344 -8.10 18.33 18.10
C LEU A 344 -9.48 18.80 17.61
N GLN A 345 -9.69 20.11 17.59
CA GLN A 345 -10.95 20.70 17.16
C GLN A 345 -11.03 20.69 15.62
N TRP A 346 -12.04 20.01 15.09
CA TRP A 346 -12.41 20.17 13.69
C TRP A 346 -13.13 21.48 13.46
N GLU A 347 -12.75 22.16 12.37
CA GLU A 347 -13.47 23.33 11.92
C GLU A 347 -14.82 22.91 11.34
N ARG A 348 -15.90 23.39 11.96
CA ARG A 348 -17.25 23.18 11.43
C ARG A 348 -17.42 24.10 10.23
N ARG A 349 -17.38 23.54 9.03
CA ARG A 349 -17.77 24.28 7.81
C ARG A 349 -19.29 24.42 7.81
N GLY A 350 -19.78 25.60 8.20
CA GLY A 350 -21.20 25.97 8.10
C GLY A 350 -21.59 26.36 6.67
N PHE A 351 -22.79 26.96 6.50
CA PHE A 351 -23.26 27.57 5.24
C PHE A 351 -22.48 28.85 4.87
N SER A 352 -21.18 28.96 5.16
CA SER A 352 -20.34 30.08 4.72
C SER A 352 -19.99 29.93 3.23
N GLY A 353 -21.03 29.79 2.42
CA GLY A 353 -21.01 29.80 0.97
C GLY A 353 -21.83 30.98 0.48
N THR A 354 -21.48 32.20 0.92
CA THR A 354 -21.72 33.45 0.19
C THR A 354 -20.93 34.58 0.87
N LYS A 355 -19.90 35.08 0.19
CA LYS A 355 -19.71 36.52 0.07
C LYS A 355 -20.04 36.89 -1.36
#